data_AF-A0A2N1PVR4-F1
#
_entry.id   AF-A0A2N1PVR4-F1
#
_cell.length_a   1.000
_cell.length_b   1.000
_cell.length_c   1.000
_cell.angle_alpha   90.00
_cell.angle_beta   90.00
_cell.angle_gamma   90.00
#
_symmetry.space_group_name_H-M   'P 1'
#
loop_
_entity.id
_entity.type
_entity.pdbx_description
1 polymer ?
#
loop_
_entity_poly.entity_id
_entity_poly.type
_entity_poly.pdbx_seq_one_letter_code
_entity_poly.pdbx_strand_id
1 'polypeptide(L)'
;MKRLFLVLLMSLSLVFLVGCEESSIDFDQAYETFDIMYQENDDENHVTNHVTLLTRIDEIRITWETSEPGVIDQFGNVIRQSDDIEVVLTATLTYQGETKTKAFNVIVKGLFEYFDVIINQGDDITELRIKSGDSFDLPEVEEVEGYAFIGWFKDVNKNTPYTHGPVTEDLTLYTKYEVITVSSYTVNYYFENIEDDDYTLSDEYSFTVQGNVGQRILTSIELFGFKINEDLSDLEGYVTATPQVFNVYFDRDTFLVRMESDGVMLYEAYQKFQSKVSEITLEPKENYIFLGWSTSQTELVLFDFDLDISSNIHLYAKWQLDIEDEYTYQGYYEGADGLTDSNLVSFLHERLNQGFSPVDYGAARYILDDTD
;
A
#
# COMPACT_ATOMS: atom_id res chain seq x y z
N MET A 1 62.04 -130.50 -58.46
CA MET A 1 61.69 -130.62 -59.90
C MET A 1 60.36 -129.92 -60.13
N LYS A 2 60.18 -129.20 -61.27
CA LYS A 2 58.93 -128.51 -61.70
C LYS A 2 58.52 -127.33 -60.77
N ARG A 3 58.40 -126.07 -61.24
CA ARG A 3 57.35 -125.42 -62.07
C ARG A 3 55.99 -125.36 -61.34
N LEU A 4 55.22 -124.26 -61.27
CA LEU A 4 55.31 -122.86 -61.78
C LEU A 4 54.62 -121.94 -60.70
N PHE A 5 54.17 -120.68 -60.84
CA PHE A 5 53.88 -119.77 -61.97
C PHE A 5 54.36 -118.31 -61.71
N LEU A 6 53.46 -117.31 -61.64
CA LEU A 6 53.72 -115.85 -61.68
C LEU A 6 52.50 -115.07 -61.13
N VAL A 7 52.70 -113.87 -60.53
CA VAL A 7 52.01 -112.57 -60.79
C VAL A 7 52.28 -111.57 -59.66
N LEU A 8 52.37 -110.28 -60.02
CA LEU A 8 52.66 -109.12 -59.17
C LEU A 8 51.43 -108.18 -59.18
N LEU A 9 51.09 -107.55 -58.05
CA LEU A 9 50.26 -106.34 -58.03
C LEU A 9 50.62 -105.44 -56.83
N MET A 10 50.31 -104.13 -56.93
CA MET A 10 50.79 -103.08 -56.04
C MET A 10 49.67 -102.05 -55.79
N SER A 11 49.35 -101.78 -54.52
CA SER A 11 48.40 -100.74 -54.09
C SER A 11 48.84 -100.25 -52.69
N LEU A 12 49.42 -99.05 -52.57
CA LEU A 12 48.74 -97.76 -52.49
C LEU A 12 47.94 -97.60 -51.18
N SER A 13 48.53 -96.87 -50.23
CA SER A 13 47.93 -96.54 -48.94
C SER A 13 47.00 -95.33 -49.07
N LEU A 14 45.82 -95.40 -48.46
CA LEU A 14 44.82 -94.33 -48.49
C LEU A 14 44.94 -93.47 -47.22
N VAL A 15 45.23 -92.18 -47.38
CA VAL A 15 45.19 -91.21 -46.27
C VAL A 15 43.75 -90.74 -46.10
N PHE A 16 43.15 -91.04 -44.95
CA PHE A 16 41.86 -90.47 -44.57
C PHE A 16 42.05 -89.02 -44.10
N LEU A 17 41.61 -88.06 -44.93
CA LEU A 17 41.31 -86.72 -44.47
C LEU A 17 39.99 -86.75 -43.70
N VAL A 18 40.04 -86.46 -42.40
CA VAL A 18 38.85 -86.17 -41.60
C VAL A 18 38.43 -84.74 -41.94
N GLY A 19 37.32 -84.60 -42.66
CA GLY A 19 36.64 -83.31 -42.76
C GLY A 19 35.96 -82.99 -41.43
N CYS A 20 36.06 -81.74 -40.97
CA CYS A 20 35.20 -81.25 -39.90
C CYS A 20 33.85 -80.91 -40.53
N GLU A 21 32.76 -81.50 -40.04
CA GLU A 21 31.41 -81.17 -40.47
C GLU A 21 30.92 -80.00 -39.60
N GLU A 22 31.14 -78.78 -40.09
CA GLU A 22 30.83 -77.53 -39.40
C GLU A 22 29.33 -77.26 -39.51
N SER A 23 28.63 -77.24 -38.37
CA SER A 23 27.16 -77.17 -38.33
C SER A 23 26.66 -75.74 -38.51
N SER A 24 26.40 -75.35 -39.76
CA SER A 24 25.76 -74.08 -40.13
C SER A 24 24.37 -73.95 -39.50
N ILE A 25 24.07 -72.79 -38.92
CA ILE A 25 22.73 -72.47 -38.39
C ILE A 25 21.75 -72.23 -39.56
N ASP A 26 20.53 -72.76 -39.45
CA ASP A 26 19.46 -72.54 -40.43
C ASP A 26 18.91 -71.09 -40.39
N PHE A 27 18.39 -70.58 -41.51
CA PHE A 27 17.92 -69.20 -41.61
C PHE A 27 16.72 -68.90 -40.69
N ASP A 28 15.82 -69.86 -40.50
CA ASP A 28 14.67 -69.69 -39.59
C ASP A 28 15.12 -69.82 -38.14
N GLN A 29 16.02 -70.77 -37.84
CA GLN A 29 16.62 -70.88 -36.51
C GLN A 29 17.37 -69.60 -36.11
N ALA A 30 18.19 -69.05 -37.01
CA ALA A 30 18.91 -67.81 -36.78
C ALA A 30 17.96 -66.64 -36.49
N TYR A 31 16.89 -66.49 -37.27
CA TYR A 31 15.88 -65.43 -37.07
C TYR A 31 15.21 -65.49 -35.70
N GLU A 32 14.85 -66.69 -35.23
CA GLU A 32 14.25 -66.89 -33.90
C GLU A 32 15.27 -66.58 -32.79
N THR A 33 16.48 -67.15 -32.84
CA THR A 33 17.47 -67.04 -31.74
C THR A 33 18.29 -65.74 -31.73
N PHE A 34 18.23 -64.94 -32.78
CA PHE A 34 18.98 -63.68 -32.90
C PHE A 34 18.33 -62.56 -32.09
N ASP A 35 19.13 -61.87 -31.28
CA ASP A 35 18.70 -60.77 -30.41
C ASP A 35 19.78 -59.67 -30.30
N ILE A 36 19.43 -58.56 -29.65
CA ILE A 36 20.37 -57.52 -29.22
C ILE A 36 21.16 -58.05 -28.02
N MET A 37 22.48 -57.79 -27.99
CA MET A 37 23.30 -58.10 -26.82
C MET A 37 23.55 -56.82 -26.00
N TYR A 38 22.94 -56.76 -24.83
CA TYR A 38 23.08 -55.67 -23.84
C TYR A 38 24.35 -55.82 -22.98
N GLN A 39 24.69 -54.76 -22.24
CA GLN A 39 25.80 -54.77 -21.27
C GLN A 39 25.34 -55.26 -19.89
N GLU A 40 26.27 -55.40 -18.94
CA GLU A 40 25.95 -55.78 -17.57
C GLU A 40 25.05 -54.71 -16.90
N ASN A 41 23.87 -55.12 -16.42
CA ASN A 41 22.79 -54.28 -15.87
C ASN A 41 21.96 -53.47 -16.89
N ASP A 42 22.17 -53.66 -18.19
CA ASP A 42 21.26 -53.15 -19.23
C ASP A 42 20.29 -54.27 -19.69
N ASP A 43 19.05 -53.89 -20.02
CA ASP A 43 18.05 -54.73 -20.70
C ASP A 43 17.23 -53.89 -21.70
N GLU A 44 16.27 -54.47 -22.41
CA GLU A 44 15.48 -53.74 -23.43
C GLU A 44 14.69 -52.56 -22.86
N ASN A 45 14.39 -52.53 -21.56
CA ASN A 45 13.69 -51.43 -20.87
C ASN A 45 14.66 -50.52 -20.09
N HIS A 46 15.97 -50.82 -20.11
CA HIS A 46 16.99 -50.15 -19.32
C HIS A 46 18.33 -50.03 -20.08
N VAL A 47 18.32 -49.47 -21.29
CA VAL A 47 19.58 -49.24 -22.03
C VAL A 47 20.29 -48.00 -21.48
N THR A 48 21.48 -48.19 -20.91
CA THR A 48 22.32 -47.11 -20.36
C THR A 48 23.72 -47.06 -20.97
N ASN A 49 24.12 -48.11 -21.68
CA ASN A 49 25.42 -48.31 -22.32
C ASN A 49 25.25 -48.60 -23.83
N HIS A 50 26.37 -48.84 -24.55
CA HIS A 50 26.33 -49.21 -25.97
C HIS A 50 25.89 -50.67 -26.16
N VAL A 51 24.87 -50.88 -27.00
CA VAL A 51 24.34 -52.21 -27.35
C VAL A 51 25.14 -52.84 -28.49
N THR A 52 25.31 -54.17 -28.49
CA THR A 52 26.04 -54.84 -29.57
C THR A 52 25.08 -55.37 -30.62
N LEU A 53 25.07 -54.71 -31.79
CA LEU A 53 24.24 -55.07 -32.93
C LEU A 53 25.02 -56.00 -33.88
N LEU A 54 24.64 -57.28 -33.97
CA LEU A 54 25.27 -58.22 -34.91
C LEU A 54 24.97 -57.81 -36.36
N THR A 55 26.00 -57.82 -37.20
CA THR A 55 25.90 -57.53 -38.65
C THR A 55 25.96 -58.80 -39.52
N ARG A 56 26.21 -59.96 -38.91
CA ARG A 56 26.33 -61.26 -39.60
C ARG A 56 26.19 -62.43 -38.61
N ILE A 57 25.57 -63.52 -39.06
CA ILE A 57 25.59 -64.86 -38.44
C ILE A 57 25.90 -65.84 -39.59
N ASP A 58 26.96 -66.64 -39.49
CA ASP A 58 27.43 -67.56 -40.54
C ASP A 58 27.48 -66.94 -41.95
N GLU A 59 26.53 -67.28 -42.85
CA GLU A 59 26.39 -66.67 -44.19
C GLU A 59 25.28 -65.60 -44.26
N ILE A 60 24.47 -65.46 -43.22
CA ILE A 60 23.33 -64.55 -43.11
C ILE A 60 23.85 -63.14 -42.82
N ARG A 61 23.60 -62.19 -43.72
CA ARG A 61 23.91 -60.77 -43.50
C ARG A 61 22.79 -60.12 -42.71
N ILE A 62 23.15 -59.24 -41.77
CA ILE A 62 22.20 -58.43 -40.99
C ILE A 62 22.51 -56.95 -41.24
N THR A 63 21.47 -56.15 -41.49
CA THR A 63 21.55 -54.69 -41.56
C THR A 63 20.52 -54.06 -40.66
N TRP A 64 20.88 -52.99 -39.96
CA TRP A 64 20.04 -52.34 -38.97
C TRP A 64 19.56 -50.98 -39.44
N GLU A 65 18.30 -50.67 -39.14
CA GLU A 65 17.69 -49.35 -39.22
C GLU A 65 17.19 -48.95 -37.82
N THR A 66 17.14 -47.65 -37.52
CA THR A 66 16.83 -47.09 -36.20
C THR A 66 15.83 -45.96 -36.37
N SER A 67 14.81 -45.90 -35.51
CA SER A 67 13.88 -44.76 -35.49
C SER A 67 14.57 -43.46 -35.06
N GLU A 68 15.54 -43.56 -34.16
CA GLU A 68 16.19 -42.42 -33.50
C GLU A 68 17.73 -42.50 -33.65
N PRO A 69 18.28 -42.17 -34.85
CA PRO A 69 19.72 -42.26 -35.12
C PRO A 69 20.58 -41.27 -34.32
N GLY A 70 19.97 -40.32 -33.61
CA GLY A 70 20.66 -39.45 -32.63
C GLY A 70 20.77 -40.06 -31.22
N VAL A 71 20.11 -41.20 -30.97
CA VAL A 71 19.98 -41.83 -29.64
C VAL A 71 20.59 -43.24 -29.66
N ILE A 72 20.30 -44.05 -30.69
CA ILE A 72 21.08 -45.25 -31.03
C ILE A 72 21.35 -45.26 -32.53
N ASP A 73 22.62 -45.29 -32.93
CA ASP A 73 23.01 -45.41 -34.34
C ASP A 73 22.95 -46.87 -34.87
N GLN A 74 23.07 -47.03 -36.18
CA GLN A 74 23.07 -48.34 -36.86
C GLN A 74 24.22 -49.29 -36.45
N PHE A 75 25.16 -48.85 -35.61
CA PHE A 75 26.29 -49.63 -35.10
C PHE A 75 26.10 -50.00 -33.61
N GLY A 76 25.07 -49.46 -32.94
CA GLY A 76 24.79 -49.68 -31.52
C GLY A 76 25.44 -48.66 -30.58
N ASN A 77 26.01 -47.57 -31.11
CA ASN A 77 26.51 -46.47 -30.27
C ASN A 77 25.30 -45.71 -29.69
N VAL A 78 25.22 -45.68 -28.36
CA VAL A 78 24.11 -45.06 -27.61
C VAL A 78 24.51 -43.69 -27.10
N ILE A 79 23.69 -42.67 -27.37
CA ILE A 79 23.83 -41.30 -26.87
C ILE A 79 22.57 -40.95 -26.06
N ARG A 80 22.68 -41.08 -24.74
CA ARG A 80 21.59 -40.77 -23.79
C ARG A 80 21.26 -39.27 -23.82
N GLN A 81 19.97 -38.95 -23.82
CA GLN A 81 19.45 -37.58 -23.79
C GLN A 81 19.08 -37.19 -22.35
N SER A 82 18.38 -36.06 -22.15
CA SER A 82 17.86 -35.67 -20.83
C SER A 82 16.88 -36.71 -20.27
N ASP A 83 15.96 -37.14 -21.13
CA ASP A 83 14.79 -37.97 -20.83
C ASP A 83 14.95 -39.39 -21.40
N ASP A 84 14.09 -40.29 -20.94
CA ASP A 84 13.94 -41.62 -21.55
C ASP A 84 13.42 -41.50 -22.99
N ILE A 85 13.96 -42.31 -23.90
CA ILE A 85 13.51 -42.37 -25.30
C ILE A 85 13.31 -43.83 -25.71
N GLU A 86 12.11 -44.13 -26.21
CA GLU A 86 11.79 -45.37 -26.91
C GLU A 86 12.40 -45.33 -28.33
N VAL A 87 13.24 -46.30 -28.65
CA VAL A 87 13.88 -46.45 -29.96
C VAL A 87 13.49 -47.80 -30.56
N VAL A 88 13.03 -47.79 -31.81
CA VAL A 88 12.72 -49.01 -32.56
C VAL A 88 13.90 -49.35 -33.46
N LEU A 89 14.63 -50.40 -33.10
CA LEU A 89 15.71 -50.96 -33.90
C LEU A 89 15.17 -52.08 -34.78
N THR A 90 15.24 -51.91 -36.10
CA THR A 90 14.76 -52.89 -37.08
C THR A 90 15.94 -53.59 -37.74
N ALA A 91 16.11 -54.88 -37.43
CA ALA A 91 17.09 -55.73 -38.09
C ALA A 91 16.48 -56.38 -39.34
N THR A 92 17.15 -56.23 -40.48
CA THR A 92 16.86 -56.99 -41.72
C THR A 92 17.91 -58.07 -41.89
N LEU A 93 17.51 -59.34 -41.74
CA LEU A 93 18.32 -60.51 -42.02
C LEU A 93 18.16 -60.88 -43.49
N THR A 94 19.26 -61.22 -44.17
CA THR A 94 19.31 -61.55 -45.60
C THR A 94 20.13 -62.81 -45.84
N TYR A 95 19.55 -63.82 -46.49
CA TYR A 95 20.24 -65.04 -46.89
C TYR A 95 19.80 -65.52 -48.29
N GLN A 96 20.78 -65.81 -49.15
CA GLN A 96 20.63 -66.21 -50.57
C GLN A 96 19.70 -65.36 -51.47
N GLY A 97 19.17 -64.23 -50.97
CA GLY A 97 18.24 -63.34 -51.68
C GLY A 97 16.86 -63.22 -50.99
N GLU A 98 16.56 -64.08 -50.02
CA GLU A 98 15.41 -63.93 -49.12
C GLU A 98 15.73 -63.01 -47.95
N THR A 99 14.71 -62.34 -47.41
CA THR A 99 14.85 -61.42 -46.27
C THR A 99 13.77 -61.62 -45.21
N LYS A 100 14.13 -61.36 -43.95
CA LYS A 100 13.21 -61.30 -42.80
C LYS A 100 13.55 -60.09 -41.95
N THR A 101 12.54 -59.48 -41.33
CA THR A 101 12.68 -58.28 -40.49
C THR A 101 12.22 -58.54 -39.06
N LYS A 102 13.06 -58.22 -38.06
CA LYS A 102 12.73 -58.30 -36.63
C LYS A 102 12.88 -56.90 -36.02
N ALA A 103 11.85 -56.43 -35.33
CA ALA A 103 11.84 -55.13 -34.67
C ALA A 103 12.02 -55.32 -33.15
N PHE A 104 12.88 -54.49 -32.57
CA PHE A 104 13.18 -54.47 -31.14
C PHE A 104 12.86 -53.06 -30.62
N ASN A 105 11.94 -52.96 -29.68
CA ASN A 105 11.66 -51.70 -28.98
C ASN A 105 12.60 -51.65 -27.78
N VAL A 106 13.43 -50.61 -27.67
CA VAL A 106 14.35 -50.43 -26.54
C VAL A 106 14.20 -49.05 -25.91
N ILE A 107 14.28 -48.97 -24.58
CA ILE A 107 14.19 -47.72 -23.82
C ILE A 107 15.61 -47.28 -23.43
N VAL A 108 16.12 -46.24 -24.09
CA VAL A 108 17.37 -45.58 -23.70
C VAL A 108 17.05 -44.63 -22.55
N LYS A 109 17.68 -44.86 -21.39
CA LYS A 109 17.36 -44.11 -20.18
C LYS A 109 17.93 -42.69 -20.20
N GLY A 110 17.13 -41.73 -19.75
CA GLY A 110 17.54 -40.33 -19.60
C GLY A 110 18.74 -40.15 -18.67
N LEU A 111 19.47 -39.05 -18.84
CA LEU A 111 20.59 -38.68 -17.99
C LEU A 111 20.14 -38.09 -16.64
N PHE A 112 18.89 -37.64 -16.52
CA PHE A 112 18.36 -37.01 -15.32
C PHE A 112 17.05 -37.64 -14.86
N GLU A 113 16.88 -37.71 -13.55
CA GLU A 113 15.60 -37.98 -12.89
C GLU A 113 14.78 -36.69 -12.81
N TYR A 114 13.46 -36.81 -12.90
CA TYR A 114 12.51 -35.70 -12.82
C TYR A 114 11.36 -36.10 -11.87
N PHE A 115 10.84 -35.11 -11.14
CA PHE A 115 9.69 -35.23 -10.25
C PHE A 115 8.59 -34.25 -10.69
N ASP A 116 7.35 -34.64 -10.48
CA ASP A 116 6.21 -33.81 -10.82
C ASP A 116 5.81 -32.95 -9.62
N VAL A 117 5.66 -31.64 -9.87
CA VAL A 117 5.33 -30.61 -8.90
C VAL A 117 3.98 -30.01 -9.27
N ILE A 118 2.97 -30.34 -8.47
CA ILE A 118 1.59 -29.86 -8.62
C ILE A 118 1.38 -28.71 -7.64
N ILE A 119 0.99 -27.54 -8.14
CA ILE A 119 0.75 -26.33 -7.35
C ILE A 119 -0.75 -26.00 -7.45
N ASN A 120 -1.49 -26.23 -6.36
CA ASN A 120 -2.92 -25.97 -6.26
C ASN A 120 -3.21 -24.63 -5.55
N GLN A 121 -3.93 -23.75 -6.24
CA GLN A 121 -4.38 -22.45 -5.74
C GLN A 121 -5.91 -22.42 -5.48
N GLY A 122 -6.54 -23.58 -5.30
CA GLY A 122 -8.00 -23.72 -5.32
C GLY A 122 -8.44 -24.34 -6.65
N ASP A 123 -9.13 -23.55 -7.48
CA ASP A 123 -9.58 -23.96 -8.81
C ASP A 123 -8.44 -23.96 -9.85
N ASP A 124 -7.45 -23.07 -9.69
CA ASP A 124 -6.24 -23.07 -10.52
C ASP A 124 -5.22 -24.12 -10.07
N ILE A 125 -4.70 -24.87 -11.05
CA ILE A 125 -3.69 -25.93 -10.86
C ILE A 125 -2.58 -25.73 -11.89
N THR A 126 -1.34 -25.60 -11.42
CA THR A 126 -0.13 -25.59 -12.26
C THR A 126 0.64 -26.89 -12.06
N GLU A 127 1.00 -27.56 -13.16
CA GLU A 127 1.82 -28.77 -13.14
C GLU A 127 3.18 -28.46 -13.76
N LEU A 128 4.27 -28.78 -13.04
CA LEU A 128 5.65 -28.55 -13.46
C LEU A 128 6.44 -29.86 -13.33
N ARG A 129 7.25 -30.23 -14.34
CA ARG A 129 8.15 -31.38 -14.27
C ARG A 129 9.57 -30.90 -13.98
N ILE A 130 10.00 -31.00 -12.72
CA ILE A 130 11.26 -30.43 -12.22
C ILE A 130 12.33 -31.51 -12.11
N LYS A 131 13.55 -31.19 -12.50
CA LYS A 131 14.68 -32.13 -12.41
C LYS A 131 15.09 -32.36 -10.95
N SER A 132 15.42 -33.61 -10.63
CA SER A 132 15.94 -34.06 -9.33
C SER A 132 17.17 -33.22 -8.92
N GLY A 133 17.04 -32.52 -7.79
CA GLY A 133 18.05 -31.61 -7.23
C GLY A 133 17.93 -30.13 -7.61
N ASP A 134 17.14 -29.78 -8.63
CA ASP A 134 16.89 -28.38 -9.02
C ASP A 134 15.70 -27.79 -8.22
N SER A 135 15.51 -26.47 -8.29
CA SER A 135 14.41 -25.74 -7.60
C SER A 135 13.57 -24.93 -8.60
N PHE A 136 12.36 -24.54 -8.19
CA PHE A 136 11.39 -23.83 -9.04
C PHE A 136 10.82 -22.59 -8.33
N ASP A 137 10.52 -21.53 -9.09
CA ASP A 137 9.85 -20.36 -8.55
C ASP A 137 8.37 -20.66 -8.28
N LEU A 138 7.88 -20.21 -7.12
CA LEU A 138 6.46 -20.30 -6.77
C LEU A 138 5.68 -19.20 -7.54
N PRO A 139 4.44 -19.47 -8.00
CA PRO A 139 3.63 -18.45 -8.63
C PRO A 139 3.22 -17.36 -7.64
N GLU A 140 2.85 -16.20 -8.19
CA GLU A 140 2.13 -15.17 -7.45
C GLU A 140 0.77 -15.73 -6.98
N VAL A 141 0.36 -15.34 -5.78
CA VAL A 141 -0.87 -15.82 -5.12
C VAL A 141 -1.94 -14.74 -5.20
N GLU A 142 -3.18 -15.12 -5.44
CA GLU A 142 -4.29 -14.16 -5.52
C GLU A 142 -4.63 -13.56 -4.14
N GLU A 143 -4.95 -12.26 -4.10
CA GLU A 143 -5.46 -11.62 -2.89
C GLU A 143 -6.94 -12.02 -2.67
N VAL A 144 -7.19 -12.79 -1.62
CA VAL A 144 -8.55 -13.24 -1.25
C VAL A 144 -9.17 -12.26 -0.25
N GLU A 145 -10.21 -11.53 -0.67
CA GLU A 145 -10.89 -10.54 0.18
C GLU A 145 -11.34 -11.17 1.52
N GLY A 146 -10.91 -10.56 2.63
CA GLY A 146 -11.21 -11.05 3.98
C GLY A 146 -10.13 -11.97 4.60
N TYR A 147 -9.09 -12.36 3.85
CA TYR A 147 -8.11 -13.34 4.27
C TYR A 147 -6.66 -12.89 4.04
N ALA A 148 -5.76 -13.34 4.91
CA ALA A 148 -4.32 -13.20 4.74
C ALA A 148 -3.72 -14.51 4.23
N PHE A 149 -2.81 -14.43 3.25
CA PHE A 149 -2.00 -15.57 2.82
C PHE A 149 -0.98 -15.95 3.89
N ILE A 150 -0.93 -17.24 4.24
CA ILE A 150 -0.09 -17.78 5.33
C ILE A 150 1.10 -18.58 4.77
N GLY A 151 1.00 -19.10 3.55
CA GLY A 151 2.06 -19.86 2.91
C GLY A 151 1.57 -21.08 2.13
N TRP A 152 2.54 -21.83 1.61
CA TRP A 152 2.34 -23.08 0.88
C TRP A 152 2.49 -24.28 1.82
N PHE A 153 1.73 -25.35 1.57
CA PHE A 153 1.69 -26.55 2.42
C PHE A 153 1.74 -27.84 1.59
N LYS A 154 2.47 -28.86 2.05
CA LYS A 154 2.66 -30.16 1.37
C LYS A 154 1.48 -31.15 1.51
N ASP A 155 0.42 -30.79 2.22
CA ASP A 155 -0.75 -31.66 2.42
C ASP A 155 -2.07 -30.89 2.28
N VAL A 156 -3.10 -31.56 1.77
CA VAL A 156 -4.44 -31.00 1.51
C VAL A 156 -5.13 -30.46 2.78
N ASN A 157 -4.75 -30.96 3.96
CA ASN A 157 -5.26 -30.49 5.25
C ASN A 157 -4.44 -29.33 5.85
N LYS A 158 -3.39 -28.89 5.13
CA LYS A 158 -2.58 -27.69 5.38
C LYS A 158 -1.90 -27.66 6.76
N ASN A 159 -1.30 -28.79 7.15
CA ASN A 159 -0.57 -28.96 8.42
C ASN A 159 0.95 -28.85 8.26
N THR A 160 1.47 -29.27 7.12
CA THR A 160 2.89 -29.41 6.80
C THR A 160 3.34 -28.22 5.94
N PRO A 161 3.89 -27.13 6.52
CA PRO A 161 4.34 -26.00 5.72
C PRO A 161 5.46 -26.42 4.76
N TYR A 162 5.42 -25.88 3.54
CA TYR A 162 6.48 -26.03 2.56
C TYR A 162 7.51 -24.91 2.75
N THR A 163 8.77 -25.31 2.94
CA THR A 163 9.92 -24.41 2.84
C THR A 163 10.54 -24.61 1.47
N HIS A 164 10.72 -23.51 0.72
CA HIS A 164 11.33 -23.56 -0.61
C HIS A 164 12.75 -24.17 -0.59
N GLY A 165 13.05 -25.01 -1.57
CA GLY A 165 14.29 -25.78 -1.67
C GLY A 165 14.31 -26.70 -2.90
N PRO A 166 15.34 -27.54 -3.05
CA PRO A 166 15.47 -28.45 -4.19
C PRO A 166 14.40 -29.57 -4.15
N VAL A 167 13.97 -30.01 -5.32
CA VAL A 167 12.98 -31.09 -5.49
C VAL A 167 13.69 -32.45 -5.51
N THR A 168 13.32 -33.35 -4.61
CA THR A 168 13.91 -34.70 -4.46
C THR A 168 12.87 -35.80 -4.28
N GLU A 169 11.59 -35.46 -4.47
CA GLU A 169 10.40 -36.31 -4.40
C GLU A 169 9.27 -35.57 -5.14
N ASP A 170 8.25 -36.29 -5.63
CA ASP A 170 7.05 -35.67 -6.18
C ASP A 170 6.36 -34.80 -5.12
N LEU A 171 5.86 -33.63 -5.55
CA LEU A 171 5.44 -32.57 -4.63
C LEU A 171 4.04 -32.07 -5.00
N THR A 172 3.14 -32.02 -4.02
CA THR A 172 1.86 -31.30 -4.16
C THR A 172 1.78 -30.19 -3.14
N LEU A 173 1.62 -28.95 -3.62
CA LEU A 173 1.51 -27.75 -2.80
C LEU A 173 0.09 -27.20 -2.82
N TYR A 174 -0.35 -26.73 -1.65
CA TYR A 174 -1.64 -26.07 -1.46
C TYR A 174 -1.43 -24.69 -0.82
N THR A 175 -2.07 -23.65 -1.33
CA THR A 175 -2.13 -22.33 -0.67
C THR A 175 -2.90 -22.43 0.65
N LYS A 176 -2.43 -21.74 1.71
CA LYS A 176 -3.19 -21.57 2.96
C LYS A 176 -3.48 -20.09 3.20
N TYR A 177 -4.73 -19.82 3.54
CA TYR A 177 -5.25 -18.51 3.92
C TYR A 177 -5.92 -18.60 5.30
N GLU A 178 -5.85 -17.53 6.09
CA GLU A 178 -6.57 -17.40 7.38
C GLU A 178 -7.36 -16.08 7.41
N VAL A 179 -8.52 -16.09 8.08
CA VAL A 179 -9.43 -14.92 8.14
C VAL A 179 -8.76 -13.76 8.86
N ILE A 180 -8.77 -12.58 8.24
CA ILE A 180 -8.34 -11.33 8.89
C ILE A 180 -9.43 -10.95 9.90
N THR A 181 -9.12 -11.12 11.19
CA THR A 181 -10.05 -10.83 12.30
C THR A 181 -9.81 -9.46 12.94
N VAL A 182 -8.66 -8.85 12.69
CA VAL A 182 -8.25 -7.52 13.19
C VAL A 182 -7.60 -6.75 12.05
N SER A 183 -7.96 -5.47 11.89
CA SER A 183 -7.34 -4.55 10.93
C SER A 183 -7.37 -3.12 11.43
N SER A 184 -6.64 -2.23 10.78
CA SER A 184 -6.56 -0.81 11.14
C SER A 184 -7.66 0.03 10.50
N TYR A 185 -8.07 1.09 11.19
CA TYR A 185 -8.72 2.24 10.55
C TYR A 185 -8.08 3.54 11.03
N THR A 186 -8.11 4.54 10.15
CA THR A 186 -7.69 5.91 10.41
C THR A 186 -8.91 6.81 10.47
N VAL A 187 -8.94 7.74 11.42
CA VAL A 187 -9.89 8.85 11.46
C VAL A 187 -9.08 10.14 11.34
N ASN A 188 -9.35 10.90 10.28
CA ASN A 188 -8.76 12.20 10.02
C ASN A 188 -9.76 13.29 10.38
N TYR A 189 -9.34 14.28 11.16
CA TYR A 189 -10.15 15.44 11.50
C TYR A 189 -9.61 16.69 10.82
N TYR A 190 -10.46 17.28 9.98
CA TYR A 190 -10.21 18.47 9.20
C TYR A 190 -11.01 19.64 9.77
N PHE A 191 -10.35 20.75 10.07
CA PHE A 191 -10.97 21.95 10.60
C PHE A 191 -10.95 23.05 9.56
N GLU A 192 -12.07 23.73 9.38
CA GLU A 192 -12.19 24.89 8.50
C GLU A 192 -11.12 25.93 8.83
N ASN A 193 -10.57 26.59 7.82
CA ASN A 193 -9.60 27.66 7.98
C ASN A 193 -10.26 28.96 8.46
N ILE A 194 -9.42 29.88 8.97
CA ILE A 194 -9.88 31.20 9.45
C ILE A 194 -10.00 32.20 8.28
N GLU A 195 -9.03 32.19 7.37
CA GLU A 195 -8.87 33.19 6.29
C GLU A 195 -9.55 32.79 4.96
N ASP A 196 -9.95 31.53 4.82
CA ASP A 196 -10.56 30.94 3.62
C ASP A 196 -11.55 29.83 3.99
N ASP A 197 -12.15 29.19 2.97
CA ASP A 197 -13.18 28.16 3.10
C ASP A 197 -12.64 26.72 2.89
N ASP A 198 -11.30 26.55 2.79
CA ASP A 198 -10.65 25.22 2.79
C ASP A 198 -10.52 24.69 4.25
N TYR A 199 -10.09 23.44 4.39
CA TYR A 199 -9.95 22.77 5.68
C TYR A 199 -8.53 22.20 5.86
N THR A 200 -7.97 22.37 7.06
CA THR A 200 -6.64 21.86 7.44
C THR A 200 -6.78 20.62 8.32
N LEU A 201 -6.01 19.57 8.01
CA LEU A 201 -5.88 18.36 8.83
C LEU A 201 -5.25 18.69 10.19
N SER A 202 -5.82 18.16 11.29
CA SER A 202 -5.20 18.26 12.62
C SER A 202 -4.61 16.92 13.06
N ASP A 203 -3.28 16.86 13.14
CA ASP A 203 -2.51 15.74 13.70
C ASP A 203 -2.76 15.52 15.20
N GLU A 204 -3.35 16.49 15.92
CA GLU A 204 -3.67 16.36 17.35
C GLU A 204 -4.90 15.47 17.60
N TYR A 205 -5.92 15.59 16.74
CA TYR A 205 -7.17 14.83 16.86
C TYR A 205 -7.17 13.58 16.00
N SER A 206 -6.43 13.57 14.88
CA SER A 206 -6.40 12.45 13.93
C SER A 206 -5.63 11.24 14.49
N PHE A 207 -6.13 10.03 14.24
CA PHE A 207 -5.54 8.81 14.78
C PHE A 207 -5.68 7.60 13.85
N THR A 208 -4.78 6.62 14.04
CA THR A 208 -4.90 5.28 13.43
C THR A 208 -4.83 4.23 14.53
N VAL A 209 -5.82 3.34 14.57
CA VAL A 209 -5.93 2.28 15.58
C VAL A 209 -6.35 0.95 14.96
N GLN A 210 -6.06 -0.15 15.65
CA GLN A 210 -6.53 -1.49 15.29
C GLN A 210 -7.91 -1.75 15.90
N GLY A 211 -8.78 -2.43 15.15
CA GLY A 211 -10.11 -2.87 15.60
C GLY A 211 -10.45 -4.26 15.06
N ASN A 212 -11.47 -4.90 15.63
CA ASN A 212 -11.90 -6.22 15.18
C ASN A 212 -12.78 -6.07 13.94
N VAL A 213 -12.63 -6.93 12.93
CA VAL A 213 -13.45 -6.86 11.70
C VAL A 213 -14.94 -7.02 12.07
N GLY A 214 -15.79 -6.15 11.54
CA GLY A 214 -17.21 -6.03 11.91
C GLY A 214 -17.49 -5.16 13.14
N GLN A 215 -16.48 -4.60 13.82
CA GLN A 215 -16.68 -3.60 14.87
C GLN A 215 -17.19 -2.29 14.25
N ARG A 216 -18.34 -1.78 14.73
CA ARG A 216 -18.87 -0.48 14.30
C ARG A 216 -17.97 0.66 14.77
N ILE A 217 -17.71 1.59 13.87
CA ILE A 217 -16.96 2.83 14.07
C ILE A 217 -17.97 3.99 14.21
N LEU A 218 -17.65 4.93 15.10
CA LEU A 218 -18.27 6.25 15.20
C LEU A 218 -17.13 7.27 15.24
N THR A 219 -17.24 8.33 14.45
CA THR A 219 -16.20 9.39 14.36
C THR A 219 -16.71 10.75 14.83
N SER A 220 -17.99 10.87 15.16
CA SER A 220 -18.58 12.10 15.72
C SER A 220 -18.02 12.41 17.12
N ILE A 221 -17.41 13.58 17.29
CA ILE A 221 -16.96 14.13 18.57
C ILE A 221 -17.51 15.56 18.78
N GLU A 222 -17.72 15.95 20.03
CA GLU A 222 -18.13 17.32 20.39
C GLU A 222 -16.89 18.18 20.68
N LEU A 223 -16.75 19.32 20.00
CA LEU A 223 -15.66 20.27 20.17
C LEU A 223 -16.23 21.69 20.29
N PHE A 224 -15.68 22.51 21.18
CA PHE A 224 -16.15 23.88 21.38
C PHE A 224 -15.69 24.79 20.24
N GLY A 225 -16.61 25.59 19.70
CA GLY A 225 -16.32 26.54 18.62
C GLY A 225 -16.26 25.90 17.22
N PHE A 226 -16.65 24.63 17.10
CA PHE A 226 -16.66 23.86 15.87
C PHE A 226 -17.90 22.98 15.78
N LYS A 227 -18.46 22.83 14.57
CA LYS A 227 -19.61 21.98 14.28
C LYS A 227 -19.27 20.98 13.17
N ILE A 228 -19.68 19.73 13.32
CA ILE A 228 -19.56 18.72 12.27
C ILE A 228 -20.30 19.16 11.01
N ASN A 229 -19.60 19.08 9.87
CA ASN A 229 -20.17 19.19 8.54
C ASN A 229 -20.64 17.80 8.08
N GLU A 230 -21.92 17.50 8.33
CA GLU A 230 -22.51 16.18 8.08
C GLU A 230 -22.51 15.81 6.57
N ASP A 231 -22.54 16.79 5.66
CA ASP A 231 -22.56 16.56 4.22
C ASP A 231 -21.17 16.19 3.65
N LEU A 232 -20.08 16.48 4.38
CA LEU A 232 -18.70 16.17 3.99
C LEU A 232 -18.08 14.98 4.75
N SER A 233 -18.70 14.50 5.84
CA SER A 233 -18.03 13.65 6.85
C SER A 233 -18.41 12.17 6.83
N ASP A 234 -17.40 11.30 6.96
CA ASP A 234 -17.56 9.86 7.17
C ASP A 234 -17.89 9.55 8.65
N LEU A 235 -19.16 9.73 9.05
CA LEU A 235 -19.58 9.71 10.47
C LEU A 235 -19.72 8.33 11.13
N GLU A 236 -19.97 7.27 10.35
CA GLU A 236 -20.05 5.89 10.83
C GLU A 236 -19.53 4.88 9.81
N GLY A 237 -19.18 3.69 10.28
CA GLY A 237 -18.78 2.58 9.43
C GLY A 237 -18.50 1.32 10.22
N TYR A 238 -17.78 0.36 9.62
CA TYR A 238 -17.37 -0.88 10.26
C TYR A 238 -15.94 -1.21 9.85
N VAL A 239 -15.12 -1.74 10.78
CA VAL A 239 -13.77 -2.23 10.44
C VAL A 239 -13.88 -3.38 9.42
N THR A 240 -13.18 -3.26 8.30
CA THR A 240 -13.04 -4.30 7.26
C THR A 240 -11.72 -5.04 7.40
N ALA A 241 -11.51 -6.10 6.61
CA ALA A 241 -10.21 -6.76 6.55
C ALA A 241 -9.12 -5.85 5.96
N THR A 242 -9.46 -5.08 4.92
CA THR A 242 -8.64 -3.99 4.38
C THR A 242 -8.66 -2.78 5.33
N PRO A 243 -7.56 -2.01 5.45
CA PRO A 243 -7.57 -0.75 6.18
C PRO A 243 -8.49 0.30 5.55
N GLN A 244 -9.18 1.08 6.38
CA GLN A 244 -10.05 2.19 5.96
C GLN A 244 -9.58 3.54 6.51
N VAL A 245 -10.00 4.61 5.84
CA VAL A 245 -9.81 6.00 6.26
C VAL A 245 -11.19 6.67 6.31
N PHE A 246 -11.49 7.31 7.42
CA PHE A 246 -12.70 8.12 7.64
C PHE A 246 -12.27 9.59 7.77
N ASN A 247 -12.81 10.48 6.94
CA ASN A 247 -12.50 11.90 7.01
C ASN A 247 -13.70 12.64 7.62
N VAL A 248 -13.47 13.42 8.66
CA VAL A 248 -14.49 14.22 9.35
C VAL A 248 -14.12 15.69 9.25
N TYR A 249 -15.07 16.51 8.83
CA TYR A 249 -14.90 17.93 8.58
C TYR A 249 -15.68 18.75 9.61
N PHE A 250 -15.05 19.80 10.12
CA PHE A 250 -15.59 20.70 11.14
C PHE A 250 -15.64 22.13 10.61
N ASP A 251 -16.85 22.65 10.43
CA ASP A 251 -17.14 24.07 10.25
C ASP A 251 -16.76 24.84 11.53
N ARG A 252 -16.31 26.09 11.44
CA ARG A 252 -16.18 26.97 12.62
C ARG A 252 -17.53 27.53 13.03
N ASP A 253 -17.80 27.51 14.34
CA ASP A 253 -18.86 28.35 14.89
C ASP A 253 -18.54 29.82 14.60
N THR A 254 -19.59 30.62 14.36
CA THR A 254 -19.44 32.07 14.15
C THR A 254 -20.09 32.86 15.27
N PHE A 255 -19.37 33.85 15.77
CA PHE A 255 -19.80 34.71 16.87
C PHE A 255 -20.07 36.12 16.38
N LEU A 256 -21.14 36.72 16.90
CA LEU A 256 -21.57 38.07 16.55
C LEU A 256 -20.71 39.09 17.30
N VAL A 257 -19.99 39.93 16.56
CA VAL A 257 -19.18 41.04 17.08
C VAL A 257 -19.82 42.37 16.69
N ARG A 258 -20.00 43.24 17.68
CA ARG A 258 -20.65 44.56 17.56
C ARG A 258 -19.79 45.65 18.18
N MET A 259 -19.72 46.83 17.55
CA MET A 259 -18.97 47.99 18.04
C MET A 259 -19.81 49.28 17.88
N GLU A 260 -20.10 49.99 18.97
CA GLU A 260 -20.85 51.26 18.97
C GLU A 260 -20.12 52.45 19.63
N SER A 261 -20.35 53.65 19.12
CA SER A 261 -20.02 54.91 19.81
C SER A 261 -21.28 55.77 19.92
N ASP A 262 -21.55 56.31 21.11
CA ASP A 262 -22.64 57.28 21.35
C ASP A 262 -24.05 56.78 20.94
N GLY A 263 -24.28 55.46 20.97
CA GLY A 263 -25.51 54.83 20.51
C GLY A 263 -25.62 54.64 18.98
N VAL A 264 -24.56 54.92 18.23
CA VAL A 264 -24.45 54.63 16.79
C VAL A 264 -23.66 53.33 16.59
N MET A 265 -24.28 52.35 15.94
CA MET A 265 -23.63 51.10 15.54
C MET A 265 -22.64 51.38 14.40
N LEU A 266 -21.35 51.11 14.61
CA LEU A 266 -20.29 51.36 13.63
C LEU A 266 -19.88 50.08 12.90
N TYR A 267 -20.01 48.92 13.55
CA TYR A 267 -19.73 47.61 12.99
C TYR A 267 -20.62 46.55 13.63
N GLU A 268 -21.11 45.63 12.80
CA GLU A 268 -21.83 44.43 13.19
C GLU A 268 -21.51 43.33 12.16
N ALA A 269 -20.87 42.24 12.58
CA ALA A 269 -20.56 41.10 11.73
C ALA A 269 -20.45 39.79 12.52
N TYR A 270 -20.60 38.67 11.82
CA TYR A 270 -20.22 37.36 12.34
C TYR A 270 -18.73 37.09 12.05
N GLN A 271 -18.02 36.54 13.02
CA GLN A 271 -16.58 36.25 12.96
C GLN A 271 -16.34 34.78 13.34
N LYS A 272 -15.52 34.08 12.55
CA LYS A 272 -15.19 32.65 12.77
C LYS A 272 -14.52 32.44 14.14
N PHE A 273 -14.77 31.32 14.79
CA PHE A 273 -14.07 30.95 16.03
C PHE A 273 -12.54 31.01 15.83
N GLN A 274 -11.84 31.61 16.79
CA GLN A 274 -10.40 31.90 16.77
C GLN A 274 -9.91 32.92 15.73
N SER A 275 -10.80 33.57 14.97
CA SER A 275 -10.43 34.80 14.24
C SER A 275 -10.12 35.95 15.22
N LYS A 276 -9.48 37.02 14.74
CA LYS A 276 -9.38 38.31 15.45
C LYS A 276 -10.20 39.38 14.74
N VAL A 277 -10.82 40.28 15.50
CA VAL A 277 -11.44 41.50 14.97
C VAL A 277 -10.44 42.65 15.00
N SER A 278 -10.46 43.54 14.01
CA SER A 278 -9.61 44.74 13.99
C SER A 278 -10.23 45.89 14.78
N GLU A 279 -9.41 46.71 15.44
CA GLU A 279 -9.88 47.95 16.07
C GLU A 279 -10.37 48.96 15.03
N ILE A 280 -11.47 49.65 15.34
CA ILE A 280 -12.00 50.76 14.53
C ILE A 280 -11.43 52.06 15.08
N THR A 281 -10.63 52.74 14.27
CA THR A 281 -10.20 54.12 14.51
C THR A 281 -11.42 55.06 14.48
N LEU A 282 -11.58 55.87 15.51
CA LEU A 282 -12.65 56.87 15.62
C LEU A 282 -12.12 58.27 15.29
N GLU A 283 -12.99 59.10 14.71
CA GLU A 283 -12.70 60.53 14.53
C GLU A 283 -12.53 61.23 15.90
N PRO A 284 -11.55 62.13 16.07
CA PRO A 284 -11.36 62.86 17.32
C PRO A 284 -12.59 63.69 17.71
N LYS A 285 -12.92 63.69 19.00
CA LYS A 285 -13.96 64.54 19.59
C LYS A 285 -13.32 65.78 20.22
N GLU A 286 -13.89 66.95 19.94
CA GLU A 286 -13.53 68.20 20.61
C GLU A 286 -13.69 68.03 22.12
N ASN A 287 -12.61 68.28 22.87
CA ASN A 287 -12.51 68.13 24.33
C ASN A 287 -12.79 66.71 24.87
N TYR A 288 -12.51 65.64 24.11
CA TYR A 288 -12.52 64.27 24.66
C TYR A 288 -11.35 63.39 24.17
N ILE A 289 -10.70 62.74 25.13
CA ILE A 289 -9.71 61.69 24.92
C ILE A 289 -10.43 60.35 24.71
N PHE A 290 -10.09 59.62 23.65
CA PHE A 290 -10.53 58.23 23.46
C PHE A 290 -9.74 57.31 24.40
N LEU A 291 -10.44 56.53 25.22
CA LEU A 291 -9.83 55.58 26.17
C LEU A 291 -9.69 54.16 25.61
N GLY A 292 -10.29 53.87 24.46
CA GLY A 292 -10.38 52.53 23.89
C GLY A 292 -11.80 51.95 23.90
N TRP A 293 -11.92 50.72 23.39
CA TRP A 293 -13.16 49.95 23.34
C TRP A 293 -13.39 49.15 24.62
N SER A 294 -14.59 49.23 25.21
CA SER A 294 -14.95 48.52 26.45
C SER A 294 -16.03 47.47 26.21
N THR A 295 -15.94 46.32 26.88
CA THR A 295 -17.00 45.28 26.91
C THR A 295 -18.20 45.67 27.80
N SER A 296 -18.11 46.77 28.55
CA SER A 296 -19.17 47.26 29.45
C SER A 296 -19.66 48.64 29.04
N GLN A 297 -20.98 48.82 28.90
CA GLN A 297 -21.59 50.12 28.57
C GLN A 297 -21.36 51.16 29.68
N THR A 298 -21.35 50.74 30.95
CA THR A 298 -21.15 51.64 32.11
C THR A 298 -19.69 51.75 32.53
N GLU A 299 -18.96 50.65 32.62
CA GLU A 299 -17.61 50.59 33.20
C GLU A 299 -16.50 50.64 32.12
N LEU A 300 -15.27 50.95 32.53
CA LEU A 300 -14.09 50.90 31.67
C LEU A 300 -13.43 49.52 31.79
N VAL A 301 -13.94 48.55 31.04
CA VAL A 301 -13.41 47.19 30.95
C VAL A 301 -12.91 46.98 29.52
N LEU A 302 -11.68 47.43 29.27
CA LEU A 302 -11.10 47.46 27.93
C LEU A 302 -11.06 46.06 27.30
N PHE A 303 -11.40 46.01 26.02
CA PHE A 303 -11.23 44.84 25.16
C PHE A 303 -9.81 44.83 24.59
N ASP A 304 -9.24 43.64 24.49
CA ASP A 304 -7.93 43.41 23.90
C ASP A 304 -8.12 42.78 22.51
N PHE A 305 -7.80 43.54 21.46
CA PHE A 305 -7.93 43.12 20.06
C PHE A 305 -6.90 42.06 19.65
N ASP A 306 -5.90 41.78 20.49
CA ASP A 306 -5.02 40.63 20.32
C ASP A 306 -5.61 39.32 20.87
N LEU A 307 -6.84 39.30 21.39
CA LEU A 307 -7.54 38.09 21.81
C LEU A 307 -8.44 37.49 20.73
N ASP A 308 -8.39 36.16 20.65
CA ASP A 308 -9.15 35.31 19.73
C ASP A 308 -10.66 35.29 20.05
N ILE A 309 -11.50 35.46 19.03
CA ILE A 309 -12.96 35.48 19.15
C ILE A 309 -13.49 34.10 19.55
N SER A 310 -14.16 34.05 20.71
CA SER A 310 -14.62 32.82 21.37
C SER A 310 -16.04 32.92 21.94
N SER A 311 -16.71 34.07 21.80
CA SER A 311 -18.10 34.29 22.19
C SER A 311 -18.65 35.55 21.51
N ASN A 312 -19.98 35.78 21.58
CA ASN A 312 -20.59 37.02 21.08
C ASN A 312 -20.11 38.23 21.90
N ILE A 313 -19.63 39.27 21.21
CA ILE A 313 -18.96 40.43 21.83
C ILE A 313 -19.66 41.73 21.40
N HIS A 314 -19.88 42.63 22.37
CA HIS A 314 -20.44 43.97 22.13
C HIS A 314 -19.53 45.00 22.81
N LEU A 315 -18.90 45.84 22.00
CA LEU A 315 -17.94 46.86 22.42
C LEU A 315 -18.55 48.26 22.35
N TYR A 316 -18.21 49.07 23.35
CA TYR A 316 -18.66 50.45 23.53
C TYR A 316 -17.44 51.36 23.56
N ALA A 317 -17.38 52.34 22.66
CA ALA A 317 -16.31 53.33 22.63
C ALA A 317 -16.31 54.19 23.90
N LYS A 318 -15.18 54.24 24.62
CA LYS A 318 -15.06 55.02 25.86
C LYS A 318 -14.31 56.32 25.64
N TRP A 319 -14.85 57.39 26.21
CA TRP A 319 -14.38 58.75 26.04
C TRP A 319 -14.30 59.43 27.41
N GLN A 320 -13.18 60.11 27.68
CA GLN A 320 -12.97 60.94 28.86
C GLN A 320 -12.99 62.40 28.44
N LEU A 321 -13.71 63.26 29.17
CA LEU A 321 -13.63 64.71 28.95
C LEU A 321 -12.19 65.17 29.18
N ASP A 322 -11.62 65.85 28.20
CA ASP A 322 -10.35 66.54 28.34
C ASP A 322 -10.58 67.90 29.01
N ILE A 323 -9.74 68.22 29.99
CA ILE A 323 -9.86 69.43 30.83
C ILE A 323 -8.49 70.12 30.97
N GLU A 324 -7.56 69.90 30.03
CA GLU A 324 -6.32 70.70 29.94
C GLU A 324 -6.55 72.13 29.42
N ASP A 325 -7.77 72.48 29.00
CA ASP A 325 -8.22 73.86 28.96
C ASP A 325 -8.39 74.40 30.39
N GLU A 326 -7.27 74.82 30.99
CA GLU A 326 -7.25 75.70 32.15
C GLU A 326 -7.99 76.99 31.75
N TYR A 327 -9.27 77.09 32.13
CA TYR A 327 -10.15 78.23 31.84
C TYR A 327 -9.56 79.53 32.40
N THR A 328 -8.68 80.16 31.61
CA THR A 328 -8.06 81.45 31.88
C THR A 328 -9.13 82.53 31.71
N TYR A 329 -9.91 82.71 32.78
CA TYR A 329 -11.10 83.58 32.83
C TYR A 329 -10.72 85.07 32.75
N GLN A 330 -10.30 85.51 31.56
CA GLN A 330 -10.10 86.91 31.17
C GLN A 330 -11.47 87.60 30.94
N GLY A 331 -12.35 87.48 31.94
CA GLY A 331 -13.79 87.75 31.86
C GLY A 331 -14.26 89.01 32.60
N TYR A 332 -13.53 90.12 32.46
CA TYR A 332 -14.03 91.49 32.56
C TYR A 332 -15.10 91.80 33.65
N TYR A 333 -14.75 91.63 34.93
CA TYR A 333 -15.58 92.07 36.06
C TYR A 333 -14.90 93.17 36.89
N GLU A 334 -15.29 94.43 36.68
CA GLU A 334 -15.14 95.48 37.70
C GLU A 334 -16.27 95.33 38.73
N GLY A 335 -16.01 94.53 39.76
CA GLY A 335 -16.80 94.47 40.99
C GLY A 335 -16.48 95.63 41.94
N ALA A 336 -17.19 95.68 43.07
CA ALA A 336 -16.91 96.63 44.15
C ALA A 336 -15.73 96.23 45.05
N ASP A 337 -15.13 95.05 44.81
CA ASP A 337 -14.15 94.42 45.69
C ASP A 337 -12.89 95.29 45.87
N GLY A 338 -12.41 95.40 47.11
CA GLY A 338 -11.32 96.28 47.51
C GLY A 338 -11.59 97.80 47.44
N LEU A 339 -12.79 98.26 47.05
CA LEU A 339 -13.11 99.69 47.08
C LEU A 339 -13.51 100.16 48.49
N THR A 340 -12.98 101.29 48.92
CA THR A 340 -13.39 101.96 50.18
C THR A 340 -13.87 103.40 49.93
N ASP A 341 -14.47 104.00 50.97
CA ASP A 341 -14.73 105.43 51.09
C ASP A 341 -15.43 106.04 49.85
N SER A 342 -14.89 107.15 49.31
CA SER A 342 -15.43 107.86 48.16
C SER A 342 -15.51 107.01 46.88
N ASN A 343 -14.69 105.98 46.76
CA ASN A 343 -14.58 105.20 45.54
C ASN A 343 -15.71 104.16 45.49
N LEU A 344 -15.96 103.47 46.61
CA LEU A 344 -17.13 102.61 46.77
C LEU A 344 -18.44 103.39 46.60
N VAL A 345 -18.55 104.56 47.25
CA VAL A 345 -19.73 105.44 47.11
C VAL A 345 -19.95 105.89 45.65
N SER A 346 -18.88 106.17 44.91
CA SER A 346 -18.98 106.56 43.49
C SER A 346 -19.44 105.39 42.61
N PHE A 347 -18.85 104.21 42.79
CA PHE A 347 -19.24 102.98 42.08
C PHE A 347 -20.72 102.64 42.31
N LEU A 348 -21.16 102.66 43.56
CA LEU A 348 -22.57 102.39 43.92
C LEU A 348 -23.51 103.47 43.36
N HIS A 349 -23.15 104.75 43.44
CA HIS A 349 -23.93 105.82 42.80
C HIS A 349 -24.03 105.67 41.28
N GLU A 350 -22.99 105.23 40.59
CA GLU A 350 -23.05 105.02 39.15
C GLU A 350 -24.03 103.88 38.79
N ARG A 351 -23.91 102.73 39.45
CA ARG A 351 -24.81 101.57 39.26
C ARG A 351 -26.28 101.91 39.59
N LEU A 352 -26.53 102.69 40.65
CA LEU A 352 -27.86 103.11 41.06
C LEU A 352 -28.50 104.13 40.10
N ASN A 353 -27.73 105.06 39.53
CA ASN A 353 -28.27 106.11 38.66
C ASN A 353 -28.38 105.72 37.19
N GLN A 354 -27.51 104.83 36.69
CA GLN A 354 -27.61 104.33 35.30
C GLN A 354 -28.63 103.19 35.14
N GLY A 355 -28.99 102.51 36.23
CA GLY A 355 -29.96 101.42 36.25
C GLY A 355 -29.35 100.07 35.85
N PHE A 356 -29.02 99.26 36.85
CA PHE A 356 -28.56 97.88 36.63
C PHE A 356 -29.73 96.94 36.31
N SER A 357 -29.66 96.24 35.18
CA SER A 357 -30.61 95.21 34.78
C SER A 357 -29.91 93.85 34.73
N PRO A 358 -30.09 92.96 35.73
CA PRO A 358 -29.48 91.62 35.72
C PRO A 358 -30.02 90.78 34.56
N VAL A 359 -29.17 89.93 33.98
CA VAL A 359 -29.51 89.18 32.75
C VAL A 359 -30.01 87.76 33.06
N ASP A 360 -29.58 87.15 34.17
CA ASP A 360 -30.08 85.86 34.65
C ASP A 360 -30.01 85.70 36.18
N TYR A 361 -30.41 84.52 36.67
CA TYR A 361 -30.59 84.17 38.08
C TYR A 361 -29.28 83.99 38.87
N GLY A 362 -28.12 83.89 38.21
CA GLY A 362 -26.81 83.86 38.85
C GLY A 362 -26.30 85.25 39.27
N ALA A 363 -26.67 86.28 38.51
CA ALA A 363 -26.13 87.64 38.64
C ALA A 363 -26.48 88.39 39.94
N ALA A 364 -27.34 87.84 40.80
CA ALA A 364 -27.74 88.44 42.08
C ALA A 364 -26.91 87.97 43.29
N ARG A 365 -26.05 86.95 43.14
CA ARG A 365 -25.40 86.26 44.28
C ARG A 365 -24.09 86.89 44.78
N TYR A 366 -23.57 87.90 44.08
CA TYR A 366 -22.24 88.50 44.33
C TYR A 366 -22.30 90.02 44.54
N ILE A 367 -23.38 90.54 45.16
CA ILE A 367 -23.59 91.99 45.35
C ILE A 367 -23.54 92.41 46.84
N LEU A 368 -23.73 91.48 47.77
CA LEU A 368 -23.44 91.61 49.21
C LEU A 368 -23.02 90.23 49.73
N ASP A 369 -21.97 90.16 50.54
CA ASP A 369 -21.73 89.01 51.44
C ASP A 369 -22.30 89.33 52.84
N ASP A 370 -22.41 88.34 53.74
CA ASP A 370 -23.02 88.48 55.08
C ASP A 370 -22.23 89.40 56.05
N THR A 371 -21.25 90.18 55.55
CA THR A 371 -20.37 91.07 56.33
C THR A 371 -20.30 92.53 55.85
N ASP A 372 -21.09 92.92 54.82
CA ASP A 372 -21.17 94.30 54.31
C ASP A 372 -22.25 95.17 55.01
#